data_AF-A0A670KBD7-F1
#
_entry.id   AF-A0A670KBD7-F1
#
_cell.length_a   1.000
_cell.length_b   1.000
_cell.length_c   1.000
_cell.angle_alpha   90.00
_cell.angle_beta   90.00
_cell.angle_gamma   90.00
#
_symmetry.space_group_name_H-M   'P 1'
#
loop_
_entity.id
_entity.type
_entity.pdbx_description
1 polymer ?
#
loop_
_entity_poly.entity_id
_entity_poly.type
_entity_poly.pdbx_seq_one_letter_code
_entity_poly.pdbx_strand_id
1 'polypeptide(L)'
;STQLTEAVPPPKSAPFGGDIFTHDFPKTTQQLPHLGCAPLQDFQTFVFLDLETTGLPHDQPRLAELCLFAVHRRSLQCSLLPGTPQLPRIIDKLTLCVDPQKPFTLEAERITGLSNRNLEENCKADFNRGVVDILKGFLQRQMGPICLVAHNGLGFDFPLLRAELWRVDTDLPPSTGCLDTLPALKELERSPGMSYQLGALFRHFYGREPVRAHSAEGDVVTLLLVFLAKAPELMTWAARNARSWGEIPPMYLRSRSRN
;
A
#
# COMPACT_ATOMS: atom_id res chain seq x y z
N SER A 1 51.46 -30.65 -25.17
CA SER A 1 51.57 -29.90 -26.44
C SER A 1 50.66 -28.69 -26.32
N THR A 2 51.13 -27.56 -25.77
CA THR A 2 51.83 -26.45 -26.48
C THR A 2 51.00 -26.02 -27.71
N GLN A 3 50.45 -24.81 -27.81
CA GLN A 3 51.17 -23.53 -27.74
C GLN A 3 50.25 -22.35 -27.37
N LEU A 4 50.84 -21.44 -26.58
CA LEU A 4 50.50 -20.02 -26.49
C LEU A 4 50.83 -19.31 -27.81
N THR A 5 50.05 -18.30 -28.18
CA THR A 5 50.49 -17.26 -29.13
C THR A 5 50.16 -15.88 -28.56
N GLU A 6 51.22 -15.08 -28.49
CA GLU A 6 51.34 -13.75 -27.89
C GLU A 6 50.67 -12.63 -28.70
N ALA A 7 50.49 -11.51 -27.99
CA ALA A 7 49.90 -10.26 -28.42
C ALA A 7 50.80 -9.41 -29.34
N VAL A 8 50.17 -8.55 -30.15
CA VAL A 8 50.80 -7.49 -30.94
C VAL A 8 50.40 -6.12 -30.37
N PRO A 9 51.33 -5.21 -30.03
CA PRO A 9 51.01 -3.88 -29.51
C PRO A 9 50.83 -2.82 -30.62
N PRO A 10 50.07 -1.74 -30.38
CA PRO A 10 49.93 -0.65 -31.35
C PRO A 10 51.09 0.37 -31.27
N PRO A 11 51.41 1.09 -32.36
CA PRO A 11 52.48 2.07 -32.40
C PRO A 11 52.09 3.41 -31.76
N LYS A 12 53.08 4.05 -31.13
CA LYS A 12 53.04 5.43 -30.61
C LYS A 12 53.50 6.43 -31.67
N SER A 13 52.86 7.58 -31.75
CA SER A 13 53.42 8.80 -32.37
C SER A 13 53.07 10.03 -31.55
N ALA A 14 54.09 10.86 -31.28
CA ALA A 14 54.07 12.07 -30.46
C ALA A 14 53.98 13.35 -31.34
N PRO A 15 54.32 14.56 -30.84
CA PRO A 15 53.38 15.64 -30.53
C PRO A 15 53.46 16.82 -31.51
N PHE A 16 52.42 17.66 -31.57
CA PHE A 16 52.53 19.01 -32.13
C PHE A 16 51.87 20.01 -31.18
N GLY A 17 52.71 20.91 -30.65
CA GLY A 17 52.29 22.11 -29.92
C GLY A 17 51.91 23.22 -30.89
N GLY A 18 51.09 24.13 -30.38
CA GLY A 18 50.68 25.36 -31.04
C GLY A 18 49.79 26.15 -30.10
N ASP A 19 50.41 27.01 -29.30
CA ASP A 19 49.71 28.05 -28.54
C ASP A 19 49.11 29.10 -29.49
N ILE A 20 48.11 29.82 -28.98
CA ILE A 20 47.91 31.28 -28.99
C ILE A 20 46.41 31.64 -29.22
N PHE A 21 45.97 32.58 -28.37
CA PHE A 21 44.77 33.43 -28.37
C PHE A 21 43.60 33.03 -27.46
N THR A 22 43.75 33.55 -26.24
CA THR A 22 42.74 34.02 -25.27
C THR A 22 41.47 34.60 -25.90
N HIS A 23 40.32 34.06 -25.49
CA HIS A 23 39.10 34.84 -25.27
C HIS A 23 38.27 34.14 -24.18
N ASP A 24 38.33 34.71 -22.96
CA ASP A 24 37.44 34.37 -21.86
C ASP A 24 36.01 34.81 -22.19
N PHE A 25 35.15 33.84 -22.49
CA PHE A 25 33.70 34.01 -22.44
C PHE A 25 33.21 33.56 -21.06
N PRO A 26 32.44 34.38 -20.32
CA PRO A 26 31.79 33.89 -19.10
C PRO A 26 30.76 32.82 -19.50
N LYS A 27 31.07 31.56 -19.20
CA LYS A 27 30.08 30.47 -19.24
C LYS A 27 29.14 30.65 -18.06
N THR A 28 28.16 31.53 -18.22
CA THR A 28 26.95 31.51 -17.40
C THR A 28 26.10 30.34 -17.88
N THR A 29 26.48 29.12 -17.51
CA THR A 29 25.58 27.97 -17.62
C THR A 29 24.50 28.17 -16.57
N GLN A 30 23.43 28.87 -16.93
CA GLN A 30 22.15 28.67 -16.28
C GLN A 30 21.79 27.20 -16.50
N GLN A 31 22.10 26.37 -15.50
CA GLN A 31 21.50 25.06 -15.36
C GLN A 31 19.99 25.31 -15.32
N LEU A 32 19.29 24.94 -16.39
CA LEU A 32 17.86 24.69 -16.31
C LEU A 32 17.65 23.74 -15.12
N PRO A 33 16.66 23.98 -14.25
CA PRO A 33 16.35 23.02 -13.22
C PRO A 33 16.02 21.71 -13.92
N HIS A 34 16.88 20.70 -13.74
CA HIS A 34 16.49 19.33 -13.97
C HIS A 34 15.17 19.15 -13.22
N LEU A 35 14.08 18.89 -13.94
CA LEU A 35 12.89 18.29 -13.35
C LEU A 35 13.36 16.95 -12.78
N GLY A 36 13.85 16.98 -11.55
CA GLY A 36 14.27 15.80 -10.82
C GLY A 36 13.01 14.98 -10.61
N CYS A 37 12.87 13.90 -11.39
CA CYS A 37 11.91 12.87 -11.06
C CYS A 37 12.27 12.39 -9.65
N ALA A 38 11.35 12.54 -8.69
CA ALA A 38 11.57 12.05 -7.34
C ALA A 38 12.01 10.57 -7.40
N PRO A 39 12.97 10.14 -6.55
CA PRO A 39 13.45 8.77 -6.59
C PRO A 39 12.28 7.79 -6.39
N LEU A 40 12.20 6.77 -7.25
CA LEU A 40 11.17 5.75 -7.19
C LEU A 40 11.24 5.03 -5.83
N GLN A 41 10.09 4.84 -5.20
CA GLN A 41 9.98 4.09 -3.95
C GLN A 41 10.11 2.58 -4.24
N ASP A 42 11.12 1.93 -3.66
CA ASP A 42 11.37 0.50 -3.86
C ASP A 42 10.81 -0.34 -2.71
N PHE A 43 9.48 -0.45 -2.64
CA PHE A 43 8.80 -1.22 -1.60
C PHE A 43 9.13 -2.72 -1.69
N GLN A 44 9.53 -3.30 -0.55
CA GLN A 44 9.88 -4.73 -0.45
C GLN A 44 8.69 -5.58 0.00
N THR A 45 7.80 -5.02 0.82
CA THR A 45 6.58 -5.71 1.28
C THR A 45 5.35 -4.85 1.05
N PHE A 46 4.31 -5.45 0.48
CA PHE A 46 2.99 -4.85 0.35
C PHE A 46 2.09 -5.47 1.41
N VAL A 47 1.45 -4.64 2.22
CA VAL A 47 0.58 -5.07 3.32
C VAL A 47 -0.85 -4.67 2.98
N PHE A 48 -1.64 -5.65 2.55
CA PHE A 48 -3.02 -5.48 2.16
C PHE A 48 -3.88 -5.32 3.40
N LEU A 49 -4.68 -4.26 3.43
CA LEU A 49 -5.47 -3.80 4.57
C LEU A 49 -6.92 -3.66 4.16
N ASP A 50 -7.81 -4.08 5.05
CA ASP A 50 -9.23 -3.78 5.03
C ASP A 50 -9.73 -3.61 6.46
N LEU A 51 -10.71 -2.72 6.65
CA LEU A 51 -11.32 -2.40 7.93
C LEU A 51 -12.84 -2.52 7.86
N GLU A 52 -13.43 -3.30 8.78
CA GLU A 52 -14.86 -3.22 9.07
C GLU A 52 -15.10 -2.24 10.22
N THR A 53 -16.16 -1.45 10.11
CA THR A 53 -16.35 -0.27 10.96
C THR A 53 -17.81 -0.07 11.33
N THR A 54 -18.08 0.82 12.28
CA THR A 54 -19.44 1.13 12.72
C THR A 54 -20.30 1.91 11.72
N GLY A 55 -19.74 2.39 10.59
CA GLY A 55 -20.47 3.23 9.63
C GLY A 55 -19.59 3.85 8.56
N LEU A 56 -20.08 4.92 7.91
CA LEU A 56 -19.37 5.64 6.85
C LEU A 56 -18.71 6.92 7.38
N PRO A 57 -17.84 7.62 6.62
CA PRO A 57 -17.09 8.77 7.15
C PRO A 57 -17.95 9.87 7.78
N HIS A 58 -19.15 10.12 7.25
CA HIS A 58 -20.08 11.10 7.80
C HIS A 58 -20.61 10.71 9.19
N ASP A 59 -20.60 9.42 9.52
CA ASP A 59 -20.96 8.90 10.83
C ASP A 59 -19.81 9.06 11.85
N GLN A 60 -18.59 9.44 11.43
CA GLN A 60 -17.36 9.35 12.24
C GLN A 60 -17.15 7.94 12.81
N PRO A 61 -16.93 6.94 11.96
CA PRO A 61 -16.99 5.54 12.34
C PRO A 61 -15.83 5.15 13.27
N ARG A 62 -16.00 4.06 14.00
CA ARG A 62 -14.97 3.42 14.82
C ARG A 62 -14.61 2.07 14.20
N LEU A 63 -13.36 1.66 14.37
CA LEU A 63 -12.88 0.36 13.91
C LEU A 63 -13.57 -0.77 14.69
N ALA A 64 -13.95 -1.85 14.00
CA ALA A 64 -14.54 -3.04 14.59
C ALA A 64 -13.82 -4.34 14.17
N GLU A 65 -13.28 -4.40 12.96
CA GLU A 65 -12.43 -5.49 12.51
C GLU A 65 -11.30 -4.94 11.64
N LEU A 66 -10.09 -5.45 11.82
CA LEU A 66 -8.92 -5.11 11.01
C LEU A 66 -8.31 -6.39 10.47
N CYS A 67 -7.99 -6.40 9.18
CA CYS A 67 -7.23 -7.48 8.56
C CYS A 67 -6.00 -6.95 7.82
N LEU A 68 -4.89 -7.68 7.91
CA LEU A 68 -3.62 -7.38 7.26
C LEU A 68 -3.04 -8.66 6.65
N PHE A 69 -2.75 -8.64 5.35
CA PHE A 69 -1.96 -9.67 4.68
C PHE A 69 -0.65 -9.03 4.18
N ALA A 70 0.49 -9.44 4.71
CA ALA A 70 1.79 -8.94 4.27
C ALA A 70 2.42 -9.92 3.26
N VAL A 71 2.74 -9.40 2.08
CA VAL A 71 3.29 -10.17 0.96
C VAL A 71 4.55 -9.50 0.43
N HIS A 72 5.66 -10.23 0.45
CA HIS A 72 6.91 -9.75 -0.13
C HIS A 72 6.78 -9.61 -1.65
N ARG A 73 7.38 -8.56 -2.23
CA ARG A 73 7.30 -8.22 -3.66
C ARG A 73 7.60 -9.39 -4.60
N ARG A 74 8.54 -10.26 -4.22
CA ARG A 74 8.91 -11.46 -5.00
C ARG A 74 7.72 -12.40 -5.18
N SER A 75 6.90 -12.56 -4.14
CA SER A 75 5.69 -13.40 -4.18
C SER A 75 4.58 -12.81 -5.03
N LEU A 76 4.56 -11.47 -5.21
CA LEU A 76 3.62 -10.77 -6.09
C LEU A 76 4.04 -10.84 -7.57
N GLN A 77 5.33 -11.00 -7.84
CA GLN A 77 5.89 -11.12 -9.19
C GLN A 77 5.86 -12.55 -9.74
N CYS A 78 5.66 -13.56 -8.88
CA CYS A 78 5.51 -14.94 -9.33
C CYS A 78 4.21 -15.08 -10.14
N SER A 79 4.34 -15.33 -11.44
CA SER A 79 3.18 -15.58 -12.31
C SER A 79 2.40 -16.79 -11.83
N LEU A 80 1.20 -16.54 -11.32
CA LEU A 80 0.20 -17.55 -11.08
C LEU A 80 -0.46 -17.92 -12.41
N LEU A 81 -1.04 -19.11 -12.50
CA LEU A 81 -1.71 -19.58 -13.71
C LEU A 81 -2.79 -18.56 -14.15
N PRO A 82 -2.80 -18.11 -15.42
CA PRO A 82 -3.78 -17.16 -15.91
C PRO A 82 -5.22 -17.61 -15.63
N GLY A 83 -6.06 -16.69 -15.16
CA GLY A 83 -7.49 -16.92 -14.95
C GLY A 83 -7.89 -17.69 -13.69
N THR A 84 -6.92 -18.21 -12.91
CA THR A 84 -7.24 -18.87 -11.63
C THR A 84 -6.83 -17.98 -10.45
N PRO A 85 -7.77 -17.51 -9.62
CA PRO A 85 -7.44 -16.71 -8.46
C PRO A 85 -6.71 -17.59 -7.44
N GLN A 86 -5.42 -17.35 -7.24
CA GLN A 86 -4.59 -18.07 -6.28
C GLN A 86 -3.84 -17.07 -5.40
N LEU A 87 -3.78 -17.35 -4.11
CA LEU A 87 -2.95 -16.56 -3.20
C LEU A 87 -1.51 -17.09 -3.21
N PRO A 88 -0.49 -16.22 -3.07
CA PRO A 88 0.87 -16.66 -2.82
C PRO A 88 0.93 -17.55 -1.57
N ARG A 89 1.84 -18.53 -1.56
CA ARG A 89 1.96 -19.45 -0.42
C ARG A 89 2.57 -18.78 0.81
N ILE A 90 3.48 -17.83 0.60
CA ILE A 90 4.23 -17.13 1.65
C ILE A 90 3.54 -15.80 1.92
N ILE A 91 2.71 -15.77 2.96
CA ILE A 91 1.94 -14.60 3.41
C ILE A 91 1.93 -14.62 4.94
N ASP A 92 2.27 -13.50 5.56
CA ASP A 92 1.98 -13.25 6.98
C ASP A 92 0.58 -12.64 7.09
N LYS A 93 -0.24 -13.08 8.06
CA LYS A 93 -1.63 -12.63 8.25
C LYS A 93 -1.90 -12.19 9.68
N LEU A 94 -2.69 -11.14 9.84
CA LEU A 94 -3.22 -10.69 11.12
C LEU A 94 -4.68 -10.26 10.93
N THR A 95 -5.59 -10.80 11.74
CA THR A 95 -7.00 -10.40 11.78
C THR A 95 -7.41 -10.21 13.23
N LEU A 96 -7.99 -9.05 13.54
CA LEU A 96 -8.39 -8.67 14.90
C LEU A 96 -9.78 -8.05 14.88
N CYS A 97 -10.70 -8.59 15.67
CA CYS A 97 -11.93 -7.89 16.02
C CYS A 97 -11.69 -7.05 17.29
N VAL A 98 -12.20 -5.83 17.31
CA VAL A 98 -12.12 -4.89 18.44
C VAL A 98 -13.51 -4.37 18.77
N ASP A 99 -13.78 -4.07 20.03
CA ASP A 99 -15.02 -3.39 20.42
C ASP A 99 -14.91 -1.90 20.06
N PRO A 100 -15.75 -1.37 19.15
CA PRO A 100 -15.67 0.02 18.71
C PRO A 100 -16.01 1.05 19.79
N GLN A 101 -16.60 0.66 20.93
CA GLN A 101 -17.08 1.58 21.97
C GLN A 101 -18.01 2.66 21.41
N LYS A 102 -18.74 2.31 20.35
CA LYS A 102 -19.71 3.14 19.63
C LYS A 102 -20.74 2.23 18.96
N PRO A 103 -22.03 2.60 18.96
CA PRO A 103 -23.05 1.88 18.22
C PRO A 103 -22.74 1.77 16.72
N PHE A 104 -22.99 0.60 16.14
CA PHE A 104 -23.04 0.46 14.68
C PHE A 104 -24.28 1.16 14.11
N THR A 105 -24.18 1.63 12.88
CA THR A 105 -25.38 1.92 12.08
C THR A 105 -26.03 0.61 11.65
N LEU A 106 -27.36 0.64 11.41
CA LEU A 106 -28.09 -0.55 10.96
C LEU A 106 -27.49 -1.16 9.68
N GLU A 107 -27.00 -0.32 8.78
CA GLU A 107 -26.41 -0.77 7.53
C GLU A 107 -25.03 -1.41 7.75
N ALA A 108 -24.22 -0.87 8.66
CA ALA A 108 -22.94 -1.48 9.03
C ALA A 108 -23.14 -2.84 9.69
N GLU A 109 -24.10 -2.98 10.62
CA GLU A 109 -24.40 -4.30 11.21
C GLU A 109 -24.86 -5.31 10.16
N ARG A 110 -25.73 -4.87 9.24
CA ARG A 110 -26.27 -5.72 8.17
C ARG A 110 -25.20 -6.21 7.21
N ILE A 111 -24.27 -5.34 6.82
CA ILE A 111 -23.23 -5.64 5.84
C ILE A 111 -22.14 -6.51 6.47
N THR A 112 -21.63 -6.11 7.64
CA THR A 112 -20.46 -6.75 8.28
C THR A 112 -20.82 -8.00 9.08
N GLY A 113 -22.07 -8.11 9.54
CA GLY A 113 -22.47 -9.11 10.53
C GLY A 113 -21.91 -8.86 11.94
N LEU A 114 -21.19 -7.75 12.15
CA LEU A 114 -20.70 -7.32 13.45
C LEU A 114 -21.75 -6.46 14.14
N SER A 115 -21.83 -6.57 15.46
CA SER A 115 -22.68 -5.71 16.29
C SER A 115 -21.99 -5.51 17.63
N ASN A 116 -22.35 -4.45 18.36
CA ASN A 116 -21.84 -4.25 19.72
C ASN A 116 -22.09 -5.49 20.58
N ARG A 117 -23.28 -6.07 20.46
CA ARG A 117 -23.68 -7.26 21.21
C ARG A 117 -22.75 -8.45 20.96
N ASN A 118 -22.49 -8.80 19.70
CA ASN A 118 -21.68 -9.98 19.43
C ASN A 118 -20.19 -9.78 19.77
N LEU A 119 -19.67 -8.55 19.66
CA LEU A 119 -18.31 -8.22 20.08
C LEU A 119 -18.16 -8.29 21.60
N GLU A 120 -19.16 -7.80 22.34
CA GLU A 120 -19.23 -7.89 23.81
C GLU A 120 -19.35 -9.33 24.28
N GLU A 121 -20.28 -10.11 23.72
CA GLU A 121 -20.47 -11.54 24.05
C GLU A 121 -19.21 -12.38 23.75
N ASN A 122 -18.35 -11.93 22.83
CA ASN A 122 -17.06 -12.54 22.51
C ASN A 122 -15.85 -11.88 23.20
N CYS A 123 -16.11 -11.06 24.23
CA CYS A 123 -15.12 -10.41 25.09
C CYS A 123 -14.05 -9.64 24.31
N LYS A 124 -14.43 -8.97 23.20
CA LYS A 124 -13.48 -8.14 22.46
C LYS A 124 -13.19 -6.86 23.24
N ALA A 125 -11.91 -6.49 23.29
CA ALA A 125 -11.47 -5.26 23.90
C ALA A 125 -11.51 -4.10 22.89
N ASP A 126 -11.58 -2.87 23.39
CA ASP A 126 -11.39 -1.66 22.57
C ASP A 126 -9.99 -1.65 21.92
N PHE A 127 -9.84 -0.87 20.85
CA PHE A 127 -8.56 -0.59 20.22
C PHE A 127 -7.62 0.10 21.22
N ASN A 128 -6.68 -0.66 21.78
CA ASN A 128 -5.84 -0.25 22.90
C ASN A 128 -4.35 -0.42 22.58
N ARG A 129 -3.47 -0.16 23.56
CA ARG A 129 -2.01 -0.30 23.38
C ARG A 129 -1.58 -1.72 22.98
N GLY A 130 -2.26 -2.76 23.49
CA GLY A 130 -1.95 -4.14 23.10
C GLY A 130 -2.23 -4.42 21.62
N VAL A 131 -3.33 -3.90 21.09
CA VAL A 131 -3.63 -3.97 19.64
C VAL A 131 -2.55 -3.24 18.83
N VAL A 132 -2.12 -2.07 19.29
CA VAL A 132 -1.04 -1.29 18.66
C VAL A 132 0.28 -2.03 18.68
N ASP A 133 0.65 -2.68 19.79
CA ASP A 133 1.91 -3.42 19.90
C ASP A 133 1.91 -4.63 18.97
N ILE A 134 0.78 -5.33 18.85
CA ILE A 134 0.60 -6.42 17.87
C ILE A 134 0.75 -5.88 16.44
N LEU A 135 0.08 -4.77 16.11
CA LEU A 135 0.17 -4.14 14.79
C LEU A 135 1.61 -3.73 14.46
N LYS A 136 2.28 -3.03 15.37
CA LYS A 136 3.67 -2.61 15.17
C LYS A 136 4.61 -3.80 15.04
N GLY A 137 4.48 -4.81 15.90
CA GLY A 137 5.27 -6.04 15.81
C GLY A 137 5.05 -6.76 14.48
N PHE A 138 3.80 -6.83 14.02
CA PHE A 138 3.45 -7.41 12.71
C PHE A 138 4.08 -6.66 11.54
N LEU A 139 4.12 -5.32 11.57
CA LEU A 139 4.74 -4.52 10.52
C LEU A 139 6.28 -4.54 10.59
N GLN A 140 6.85 -4.52 11.79
CA GLN A 140 8.31 -4.48 12.02
C GLN A 140 9.03 -5.74 11.56
N ARG A 141 8.37 -6.91 11.60
CA ARG A 141 8.95 -8.16 11.08
C ARG A 141 8.97 -8.23 9.54
N GLN A 142 8.30 -7.32 8.85
CA GLN A 142 8.25 -7.30 7.39
C GLN A 142 9.50 -6.63 6.81
N MET A 143 9.93 -7.09 5.64
CA MET A 143 11.03 -6.43 4.93
C MET A 143 10.57 -5.06 4.43
N GLY A 144 11.19 -3.99 4.95
CA GLY A 144 10.93 -2.62 4.51
C GLY A 144 11.71 -2.21 3.25
N PRO A 145 11.37 -1.07 2.61
CA PRO A 145 10.22 -0.22 2.90
C PRO A 145 8.89 -0.94 2.65
N ILE A 146 7.90 -0.70 3.51
CA ILE A 146 6.56 -1.31 3.40
C ILE A 146 5.59 -0.34 2.71
N CYS A 147 4.61 -0.90 1.98
CA CYS A 147 3.50 -0.17 1.40
C CYS A 147 2.18 -0.79 1.89
N LEU A 148 1.39 -0.04 2.65
CA LEU A 148 0.00 -0.41 2.95
C LEU A 148 -0.83 -0.28 1.68
N VAL A 149 -1.66 -1.28 1.39
CA VAL A 149 -2.51 -1.34 0.20
C VAL A 149 -3.96 -1.50 0.65
N ALA A 150 -4.83 -0.57 0.29
CA ALA A 150 -6.26 -0.66 0.55
C ALA A 150 -7.05 -0.22 -0.70
N HIS A 151 -8.34 -0.53 -0.74
CA HIS A 151 -9.22 -0.15 -1.83
C HIS A 151 -10.12 1.00 -1.40
N ASN A 152 -9.98 2.18 -2.03
CA ASN A 152 -10.49 3.45 -1.51
C ASN A 152 -9.81 3.87 -0.17
N GLY A 153 -8.60 3.36 0.07
CA GLY A 153 -7.87 3.55 1.32
C GLY A 153 -7.57 5.02 1.65
N LEU A 154 -7.30 5.87 0.65
CA LEU A 154 -7.06 7.30 0.89
C LEU A 154 -8.33 8.04 1.33
N GLY A 155 -9.50 7.52 0.93
CA GLY A 155 -10.80 8.05 1.32
C GLY A 155 -11.38 7.43 2.59
N PHE A 156 -10.80 6.33 3.08
CA PHE A 156 -11.41 5.53 4.16
C PHE A 156 -10.40 4.92 5.14
N ASP A 157 -9.76 3.79 4.78
CA ASP A 157 -8.99 2.96 5.70
C ASP A 157 -7.82 3.69 6.35
N PHE A 158 -7.02 4.41 5.55
CA PHE A 158 -5.82 5.07 6.07
C PHE A 158 -6.16 6.23 7.02
N PRO A 159 -7.07 7.17 6.67
CA PRO A 159 -7.53 8.18 7.61
C PRO A 159 -8.15 7.61 8.89
N LEU A 160 -8.95 6.54 8.79
CA LEU A 160 -9.59 5.94 9.96
C LEU A 160 -8.56 5.27 10.88
N LEU A 161 -7.67 4.45 10.31
CA LEU A 161 -6.60 3.81 11.07
C LEU A 161 -5.72 4.86 11.76
N ARG A 162 -5.42 5.99 11.10
CA ARG A 162 -4.67 7.08 11.72
C ARG A 162 -5.43 7.71 12.88
N ALA A 163 -6.74 7.91 12.75
CA ALA A 163 -7.57 8.43 13.83
C ALA A 163 -7.57 7.50 15.06
N GLU A 164 -7.68 6.18 14.86
CA GLU A 164 -7.61 5.19 15.96
C GLU A 164 -6.23 5.13 16.61
N LEU A 165 -5.15 5.15 15.81
CA LEU A 165 -3.77 5.22 16.33
C LEU A 165 -3.54 6.48 17.17
N TRP A 166 -3.99 7.63 16.67
CA TRP A 166 -3.88 8.90 17.40
C TRP A 166 -4.68 8.88 18.69
N ARG A 167 -5.83 8.18 18.75
CA ARG A 167 -6.63 8.03 19.96
C ARG A 167 -5.85 7.41 21.11
N VAL A 168 -4.89 6.55 20.83
CA VAL A 168 -4.02 5.89 21.82
C VAL A 168 -2.58 6.42 21.82
N ASP A 169 -2.39 7.66 21.37
CA ASP A 169 -1.13 8.40 21.40
C ASP A 169 0.02 7.70 20.67
N THR A 170 -0.28 7.12 19.50
CA THR A 170 0.73 6.55 18.61
C THR A 170 0.48 6.92 17.15
N ASP A 171 1.45 6.65 16.30
CA ASP A 171 1.32 6.71 14.85
C ASP A 171 2.14 5.59 14.20
N LEU A 172 1.98 5.38 12.88
CA LEU A 172 2.92 4.58 12.09
C LEU A 172 4.14 5.42 11.68
N PRO A 173 5.27 4.78 11.30
CA PRO A 173 6.41 5.51 10.74
C PRO A 173 5.96 6.39 9.58
N PRO A 174 6.29 7.70 9.55
CA PRO A 174 5.82 8.61 8.51
C PRO A 174 6.17 8.13 7.10
N SER A 175 7.33 7.47 6.93
CA SER A 175 7.80 6.93 5.65
C SER A 175 7.08 5.67 5.17
N THR A 176 6.08 5.18 5.90
CA THR A 176 5.25 4.03 5.46
C THR A 176 4.51 4.42 4.19
N GLY A 177 4.62 3.63 3.13
CA GLY A 177 3.89 3.90 1.88
C GLY A 177 2.41 3.56 2.01
N CYS A 178 1.56 4.28 1.28
CA CYS A 178 0.12 4.06 1.20
C CYS A 178 -0.32 4.07 -0.27
N LEU A 179 -0.78 2.91 -0.74
CA LEU A 179 -1.33 2.71 -2.07
C LEU A 179 -2.85 2.55 -1.98
N ASP A 180 -3.57 3.43 -2.67
CA ASP A 180 -5.00 3.24 -2.94
C ASP A 180 -5.18 2.61 -4.32
N THR A 181 -5.72 1.39 -4.33
CA THR A 181 -5.93 0.64 -5.58
C THR A 181 -7.08 1.19 -6.43
N LEU A 182 -8.02 1.96 -5.85
CA LEU A 182 -9.15 2.52 -6.60
C LEU A 182 -8.71 3.53 -7.69
N PRO A 183 -7.99 4.62 -7.36
CA PRO A 183 -7.49 5.53 -8.39
C PRO A 183 -6.42 4.88 -9.28
N ALA A 184 -5.58 3.99 -8.74
CA ALA A 184 -4.56 3.30 -9.52
C ALA A 184 -5.18 2.43 -10.62
N LEU A 185 -6.18 1.59 -10.29
CA LEU A 185 -6.85 0.73 -11.27
C LEU A 185 -7.70 1.53 -12.26
N LYS A 186 -8.32 2.64 -11.84
CA LYS A 186 -9.01 3.56 -12.77
C LYS A 186 -8.07 4.07 -13.85
N GLU A 187 -6.85 4.44 -13.48
CA GLU A 187 -5.85 4.94 -14.41
C GLU A 187 -5.29 3.84 -15.33
N LEU A 188 -5.09 2.64 -14.79
CA LEU A 188 -4.49 1.51 -15.51
C LEU A 188 -5.47 0.83 -16.49
N GLU A 189 -6.72 0.57 -16.07
CA GLU A 189 -7.69 -0.17 -16.89
C GLU A 189 -8.40 0.72 -17.93
N ARG A 190 -8.62 2.01 -17.61
CA ARG A 190 -9.29 3.02 -18.46
C ARG A 190 -10.57 2.52 -19.15
N SER A 191 -11.28 1.57 -18.54
CA SER A 191 -12.43 0.92 -19.14
C SER A 191 -13.69 1.75 -18.93
N PRO A 192 -14.30 2.32 -20.00
CA PRO A 192 -15.50 3.14 -19.88
C PRO A 192 -16.69 2.32 -19.36
N GLY A 193 -17.44 2.89 -18.40
CA GLY A 193 -18.64 2.26 -17.86
C GLY A 193 -18.40 1.09 -16.88
N MET A 194 -17.14 0.74 -16.60
CA MET A 194 -16.81 -0.28 -15.61
C MET A 194 -16.95 0.25 -14.18
N SER A 195 -17.60 -0.51 -13.31
CA SER A 195 -17.56 -0.25 -11.86
C SER A 195 -16.19 -0.65 -11.31
N TYR A 196 -15.58 0.25 -10.55
CA TYR A 196 -14.31 0.00 -9.86
C TYR A 196 -14.51 -0.37 -8.38
N GLN A 197 -15.72 -0.79 -7.98
CA GLN A 197 -15.91 -1.41 -6.68
C GLN A 197 -15.11 -2.73 -6.63
N LEU A 198 -14.58 -3.07 -5.46
CA LEU A 198 -13.69 -4.21 -5.27
C LEU A 198 -14.24 -5.53 -5.86
N GLY A 199 -15.49 -5.87 -5.55
CA GLY A 199 -16.14 -7.07 -6.10
C GLY A 199 -16.41 -7.00 -7.60
N ALA A 200 -16.59 -5.81 -8.18
CA ALA A 200 -16.74 -5.64 -9.63
C ALA A 200 -15.40 -5.84 -10.36
N LEU A 201 -14.29 -5.36 -9.77
CA LEU A 201 -12.94 -5.61 -10.28
C LEU A 201 -12.57 -7.10 -10.22
N PHE A 202 -12.91 -7.77 -9.11
CA PHE A 202 -12.69 -9.20 -8.98
C PHE A 202 -13.44 -9.99 -10.06
N ARG A 203 -14.73 -9.68 -10.28
CA ARG A 203 -15.51 -10.28 -11.36
C ARG A 203 -14.94 -9.99 -12.73
N HIS A 204 -14.47 -8.77 -12.96
CA HIS A 204 -13.86 -8.38 -14.23
C HIS A 204 -12.60 -9.22 -14.54
N PHE A 205 -11.73 -9.42 -13.56
CA PHE A 205 -10.47 -10.16 -13.76
C PHE A 205 -10.63 -11.68 -13.76
N TYR A 206 -11.59 -12.23 -13.01
CA TYR A 206 -11.68 -13.68 -12.78
C TYR A 206 -13.01 -14.32 -13.23
N GLY A 207 -14.00 -13.55 -13.65
CA GLY A 207 -15.32 -14.07 -14.07
C GLY A 207 -16.11 -14.77 -12.96
N ARG A 208 -15.82 -14.46 -11.69
CA ARG A 208 -16.38 -15.11 -10.50
C ARG A 208 -16.74 -14.09 -9.44
N GLU A 209 -17.66 -14.44 -8.55
CA GLU A 209 -17.97 -13.64 -7.37
C GLU A 209 -16.90 -13.78 -6.28
N PRO A 210 -16.60 -12.72 -5.52
CA PRO A 210 -15.76 -12.79 -4.33
C PRO A 210 -16.42 -13.66 -3.25
N VAL A 211 -15.61 -14.20 -2.36
CA VAL A 211 -16.05 -15.09 -1.27
C VAL A 211 -15.90 -14.36 0.06
N ARG A 212 -16.91 -14.44 0.93
CA ARG A 212 -16.97 -13.75 2.24
C ARG A 212 -16.79 -12.23 2.13
N ALA A 213 -17.43 -11.62 1.12
CA ALA A 213 -17.51 -10.17 1.02
C ALA A 213 -18.02 -9.56 2.33
N HIS A 214 -17.48 -8.41 2.73
CA HIS A 214 -17.85 -7.72 3.97
C HIS A 214 -17.43 -8.44 5.26
N SER A 215 -16.33 -9.20 5.16
CA SER A 215 -15.47 -9.48 6.31
C SER A 215 -14.09 -8.93 5.97
N ALA A 216 -13.37 -8.39 6.94
CA ALA A 216 -12.07 -7.77 6.67
C ALA A 216 -11.11 -8.78 6.01
N GLU A 217 -11.15 -10.07 6.41
CA GLU A 217 -10.34 -11.10 5.76
C GLU A 217 -10.78 -11.40 4.33
N GLY A 218 -12.08 -11.51 4.07
CA GLY A 218 -12.61 -11.76 2.73
C GLY A 218 -12.29 -10.64 1.75
N ASP A 219 -12.37 -9.39 2.20
CA ASP A 219 -12.10 -8.22 1.38
C ASP A 219 -10.59 -8.01 1.18
N VAL A 220 -9.73 -8.28 2.18
CA VAL A 220 -8.27 -8.35 1.97
C VAL A 220 -7.88 -9.45 0.97
N VAL A 221 -8.50 -10.63 1.03
CA VAL A 221 -8.26 -11.72 0.07
C VAL A 221 -8.65 -11.28 -1.34
N THR A 222 -9.83 -10.66 -1.47
CA THR A 222 -10.32 -10.16 -2.75
C THR A 222 -9.40 -9.07 -3.31
N LEU A 223 -8.96 -8.13 -2.47
CA LEU A 223 -8.02 -7.07 -2.81
C LEU A 223 -6.66 -7.62 -3.27
N LEU A 224 -6.10 -8.58 -2.55
CA LEU A 224 -4.83 -9.20 -2.95
C LEU A 224 -4.96 -9.92 -4.30
N LEU A 225 -6.07 -10.62 -4.55
CA LEU A 225 -6.31 -11.27 -5.84
C LEU A 225 -6.50 -10.26 -6.97
N VAL A 226 -7.25 -9.17 -6.74
CA VAL A 226 -7.37 -8.05 -7.69
C VAL A 226 -6.01 -7.43 -7.97
N PHE A 227 -5.17 -7.24 -6.95
CA PHE A 227 -3.83 -6.71 -7.11
C PHE A 227 -2.95 -7.65 -7.95
N LEU A 228 -3.01 -8.96 -7.70
CA LEU A 228 -2.23 -9.96 -8.45
C LEU A 228 -2.55 -9.99 -9.94
N ALA A 229 -3.77 -9.65 -10.34
CA ALA A 229 -4.14 -9.55 -11.75
C ALA A 229 -3.36 -8.45 -12.51
N LYS A 230 -2.80 -7.48 -11.79
CA LYS A 230 -2.07 -6.31 -12.33
C LYS A 230 -0.83 -5.97 -11.50
N ALA A 231 -0.19 -6.97 -10.90
CA ALA A 231 0.87 -6.73 -9.91
C ALA A 231 2.06 -5.94 -10.47
N PRO A 232 2.62 -6.24 -11.65
CA PRO A 232 3.72 -5.45 -12.21
C PRO A 232 3.37 -3.96 -12.39
N GLU A 233 2.17 -3.68 -12.90
CA GLU A 233 1.67 -2.34 -13.16
C GLU A 233 1.38 -1.59 -11.86
N LEU A 234 0.71 -2.23 -10.89
CA LEU A 234 0.39 -1.64 -9.60
C LEU A 234 1.64 -1.40 -8.75
N MET A 235 2.64 -2.29 -8.79
CA MET A 235 3.91 -2.06 -8.11
C MET A 235 4.67 -0.88 -8.73
N THR A 236 4.66 -0.75 -10.06
CA THR A 236 5.26 0.38 -10.77
C THR A 236 4.53 1.68 -10.46
N TRP A 237 3.20 1.63 -10.40
CA TRP A 237 2.35 2.78 -10.03
C TRP A 237 2.62 3.20 -8.59
N ALA A 238 2.69 2.25 -7.65
CA ALA A 238 3.00 2.51 -6.25
C ALA A 238 4.37 3.16 -6.06
N ALA A 239 5.39 2.68 -6.78
CA ALA A 239 6.74 3.25 -6.73
C ALA A 239 6.78 4.76 -7.09
N ARG A 240 5.80 5.24 -7.86
CA ARG A 240 5.70 6.64 -8.31
C ARG A 240 4.71 7.47 -7.49
N ASN A 241 3.60 6.86 -7.08
CA ASN A 241 2.41 7.58 -6.64
C ASN A 241 1.94 7.21 -5.22
N ALA A 242 2.52 6.19 -4.58
CA ALA A 242 2.15 5.86 -3.20
C ALA A 242 2.44 7.06 -2.28
N ARG A 243 1.46 7.40 -1.44
CA ARG A 243 1.59 8.52 -0.50
C ARG A 243 2.35 8.08 0.74
N SER A 244 3.04 9.03 1.34
CA SER A 244 3.68 8.84 2.64
C SER A 244 2.61 8.88 3.73
N TRP A 245 2.63 7.93 4.67
CA TRP A 245 1.70 7.88 5.81
C TRP A 245 1.67 9.20 6.58
N GLY A 246 2.82 9.87 6.71
CA GLY A 246 2.94 11.18 7.35
C GLY A 246 1.99 12.24 6.77
N GLU A 247 1.62 12.12 5.49
CA GLU A 247 0.76 13.05 4.77
C GLU A 247 -0.75 12.68 4.79
N ILE A 248 -1.11 11.55 5.38
CA ILE A 248 -2.51 11.07 5.44
C ILE A 248 -3.22 11.75 6.60
N PRO A 249 -4.18 12.67 6.42
CA PRO A 249 -4.87 13.27 7.56
C PRO A 249 -5.68 12.21 8.32
N PRO A 250 -5.86 12.33 9.66
CA PRO A 250 -6.82 11.49 10.36
C PRO A 250 -8.23 11.77 9.83
N MET A 251 -9.11 10.76 9.84
CA MET A 251 -10.48 10.89 9.34
C MET A 251 -11.27 11.99 10.07
N TYR A 252 -11.03 12.11 11.38
CA TYR A 252 -11.59 13.15 12.23
C TYR A 252 -10.58 13.56 13.29
N LEU A 253 -10.69 14.80 13.75
CA LEU A 253 -9.85 15.31 14.85
C LEU A 253 -10.28 14.69 16.18
N ARG A 254 -9.33 14.51 17.09
CA ARG A 254 -9.64 14.18 18.49
C ARG A 254 -10.66 15.18 19.02
N SER A 255 -11.78 14.69 19.55
CA SER A 255 -12.59 15.50 20.45
C SER A 255 -11.69 15.83 21.64
N ARG A 256 -11.40 17.13 21.85
CA ARG A 256 -10.72 17.55 23.07
C ARG A 256 -11.61 17.10 24.22
N SER A 257 -11.12 16.21 25.06
CA SER A 257 -11.76 15.95 26.35
C SER A 257 -11.87 17.29 27.05
N ARG A 258 -13.11 17.73 27.31
CA ARG A 258 -13.35 18.83 28.25
C ARG A 258 -12.94 18.28 29.61
N ASN A 259 -11.70 18.57 30.02
CA ASN A 259 -11.34 18.56 31.43
C ASN A 259 -11.98 19.77 32.10
#